data_AF-A0A1W9V7N7-F1
#
_entry.id   AF-A0A1W9V7N7-F1
#
_cell.length_a   1.000
_cell.length_b   1.000
_cell.length_c   1.000
_cell.angle_alpha   90.00
_cell.angle_beta   90.00
_cell.angle_gamma   90.00
#
_symmetry.space_group_name_H-M   'P 1'
#
loop_
_entity.id
_entity.type
_entity.pdbx_description
1 polymer ?
#
loop_
_entity_poly.entity_id
_entity_poly.type
_entity_poly.pdbx_seq_one_letter_code
_entity_poly.pdbx_strand_id
1 'polypeptide(L)'
;MKCAQCDFENPDGFAFCGKCGAALGKKAAQLTKAELNHLRAYLPPSLIEALQLELSSPSLDLLRQCTDHLVELLKTLSAHLPAYLIEEALQDPTPGQTGGRFVDGALLFADIS
;
A
#
# COMPACT_ATOMS: atom_id res chain seq x y z
N MET A 1 29.16 2.46 10.26
CA MET A 1 28.76 2.60 8.83
C MET A 1 29.47 3.76 8.10
N LYS A 2 29.79 3.62 6.79
CA LYS A 2 30.49 4.65 6.00
C LYS A 2 29.50 5.59 5.28
N CYS A 3 29.73 6.90 5.33
CA CYS A 3 28.88 7.89 4.68
C CYS A 3 29.10 7.91 3.16
N ALA A 4 28.02 7.74 2.39
CA ALA A 4 28.10 7.75 0.92
C ALA A 4 28.43 9.14 0.31
N GLN A 5 28.33 10.22 1.08
CA GLN A 5 28.55 11.59 0.58
C GLN A 5 29.98 12.09 0.79
N CYS A 6 30.64 11.69 1.89
CA CYS A 6 31.94 12.24 2.27
C CYS A 6 32.95 11.19 2.77
N ASP A 7 32.62 9.91 2.61
CA ASP A 7 33.43 8.75 3.02
C ASP A 7 33.78 8.68 4.51
N PHE A 8 33.16 9.51 5.34
CA PHE A 8 33.41 9.49 6.79
C PHE A 8 32.86 8.22 7.44
N GLU A 9 33.65 7.62 8.31
CA GLU A 9 33.30 6.41 9.05
C GLU A 9 32.53 6.81 10.31
N ASN A 10 31.24 6.49 10.34
CA ASN A 10 30.36 6.84 11.44
C ASN A 10 30.11 5.63 12.34
N PRO A 11 29.99 5.84 13.66
CA PRO A 11 29.57 4.79 14.59
C PRO A 11 28.20 4.23 14.22
N ASP A 12 27.94 2.98 14.59
CA ASP A 12 26.63 2.37 14.35
C ASP A 12 25.55 3.01 15.24
N GLY A 13 24.33 3.15 14.72
CA GLY A 13 23.21 3.83 15.39
C GLY A 13 23.07 5.33 15.09
N PHE A 14 24.00 5.95 14.35
CA PHE A 14 23.87 7.35 13.92
C PHE A 14 22.89 7.49 12.73
N ALA A 15 21.89 8.38 12.87
CA ALA A 15 20.94 8.68 11.79
C ALA A 15 21.49 9.66 10.74
N PHE A 16 22.53 10.43 11.08
CA PHE A 16 23.17 11.42 10.23
C PHE A 16 24.70 11.40 10.40
N CYS A 17 25.42 11.84 9.38
CA CYS A 17 26.86 11.86 9.35
C CYS A 17 27.41 12.96 10.24
N GLY A 18 28.29 12.59 11.18
CA GLY A 18 28.91 13.53 12.11
C GLY A 18 29.85 14.55 11.46
N LYS A 19 30.24 14.35 10.19
CA LYS A 19 31.12 15.25 9.45
C LYS A 19 30.38 16.20 8.50
N CYS A 20 29.44 15.69 7.70
CA CYS A 20 28.76 16.48 6.66
C CYS A 20 27.25 16.62 6.86
N GLY A 21 26.65 15.99 7.88
CA GLY A 21 25.22 16.04 8.15
C GLY A 21 24.34 15.15 7.25
N ALA A 22 24.91 14.44 6.28
CA ALA A 22 24.14 13.56 5.38
C ALA A 22 23.44 12.43 6.14
N ALA A 23 22.19 12.13 5.81
CA ALA A 23 21.45 11.03 6.44
C ALA A 23 22.15 9.68 6.21
N LEU A 24 22.33 8.93 7.29
CA LEU A 24 22.98 7.63 7.36
C LEU A 24 21.93 6.56 7.63
N GLY A 25 21.25 6.17 6.56
CA GLY A 25 20.24 5.13 6.60
C GLY A 25 19.83 4.79 5.17
N LYS A 26 19.23 3.61 4.97
CA LYS A 26 18.58 3.29 3.69
C LYS A 26 17.65 4.45 3.36
N LYS A 27 17.77 5.03 2.15
CA LYS A 27 16.72 5.89 1.60
C LYS A 27 15.40 5.18 1.87
N ALA A 28 14.47 5.85 2.56
CA ALA A 28 13.09 5.36 2.64
C ALA A 28 12.68 4.97 1.21
N ALA A 29 12.15 3.77 1.04
CA ALA A 29 11.82 3.24 -0.28
C ALA A 29 11.02 4.30 -1.04
N GLN A 30 11.64 4.88 -2.07
CA GLN A 30 11.02 5.90 -2.89
C GLN A 30 10.05 5.18 -3.82
N LEU A 31 8.82 5.68 -3.94
CA LEU A 31 7.84 5.12 -4.87
C LEU A 31 8.45 5.09 -6.27
N THR A 32 8.51 3.90 -6.86
CA THR A 32 8.93 3.71 -8.24
C THR A 32 7.82 4.14 -9.20
N LYS A 33 8.21 4.45 -10.44
CA LYS A 33 7.25 4.77 -11.51
C LYS A 33 6.30 3.60 -11.80
N ALA A 34 6.75 2.36 -11.62
CA ALA A 34 5.93 1.16 -11.79
C ALA A 34 4.85 1.05 -10.70
N GLU A 35 5.21 1.29 -9.43
CA GLU A 35 4.25 1.31 -8.32
C GLU A 35 3.21 2.43 -8.50
N LEU A 36 3.65 3.63 -8.92
CA LEU A 36 2.74 4.72 -9.23
C LEU A 36 1.79 4.37 -10.40
N ASN A 37 2.28 3.68 -11.43
CA ASN A 37 1.44 3.18 -12.52
C ASN A 37 0.40 2.18 -12.02
N HIS A 38 0.77 1.30 -11.09
CA HIS A 38 -0.17 0.36 -10.49
C HIS A 38 -1.26 1.07 -9.69
N LEU A 39 -0.88 2.06 -8.87
CA LEU A 39 -1.82 2.85 -8.08
C LEU A 39 -2.84 3.63 -8.93
N ARG A 40 -2.51 3.98 -10.18
CA ARG A 40 -3.47 4.66 -11.09
C ARG A 40 -4.74 3.85 -11.36
N ALA A 41 -4.72 2.54 -11.18
CA ALA A 41 -5.91 1.70 -11.34
C ALA A 41 -6.89 1.83 -10.17
N TYR A 42 -6.43 2.31 -9.01
CA TYR A 42 -7.18 2.26 -7.75
C TYR A 42 -7.31 3.61 -7.05
N LEU A 43 -6.53 4.63 -7.46
CA LEU A 43 -6.61 5.98 -6.94
C LEU A 43 -7.22 6.95 -7.97
N PRO A 44 -7.93 7.99 -7.52
CA PRO A 44 -8.44 9.02 -8.39
C PRO A 44 -7.30 9.85 -9.02
N PRO A 45 -7.53 10.45 -10.20
CA PRO A 45 -6.50 11.22 -10.91
C PRO A 45 -5.87 12.34 -10.06
N SER A 46 -6.66 13.02 -9.24
CA SER A 46 -6.19 14.12 -8.37
C SER A 46 -5.13 13.67 -7.35
N LEU A 47 -5.32 12.52 -6.70
CA LEU A 47 -4.35 11.99 -5.74
C LEU A 47 -3.09 11.48 -6.44
N ILE A 48 -3.24 10.92 -7.64
CA ILE A 48 -2.11 10.48 -8.48
C ILE A 48 -1.25 11.66 -8.93
N GLU A 49 -1.87 12.76 -9.34
CA GLU A 49 -1.18 13.99 -9.75
C GLU A 49 -0.41 14.59 -8.56
N ALA A 50 -1.03 14.64 -7.38
CA ALA A 50 -0.37 15.09 -6.16
C ALA A 50 0.84 14.20 -5.78
N LEU A 51 0.68 12.87 -5.84
CA LEU A 51 1.78 11.92 -5.60
C LEU A 51 2.93 12.07 -6.60
N GLN A 52 2.63 12.40 -7.86
CA GLN A 52 3.67 12.66 -8.86
C GLN A 52 4.50 13.90 -8.54
N LEU A 53 3.87 14.96 -8.03
CA LEU A 53 4.54 16.20 -7.66
C LEU A 53 5.45 16.00 -6.43
N GLU A 54 5.01 15.17 -5.47
CA GLU A 54 5.72 14.95 -4.19
C GLU A 54 6.47 13.61 -4.12
N LEU A 55 6.79 12.97 -5.26
CA LEU A 55 7.28 11.57 -5.31
C LEU A 55 8.51 11.29 -4.42
N SER A 56 9.35 12.30 -4.21
CA SER A 56 10.58 12.18 -3.40
C SER A 56 10.33 12.26 -1.89
N SER A 57 9.24 12.92 -1.48
CA SER A 57 8.89 13.21 -0.10
C SER A 57 7.40 13.58 0.03
N PRO A 58 6.49 12.60 -0.11
CA PRO A 58 5.06 12.86 -0.02
C PRO A 58 4.68 13.29 1.40
N SER A 59 3.80 14.28 1.51
CA SER A 59 3.26 14.71 2.79
C SER A 59 2.45 13.58 3.47
N LEU A 60 2.48 13.54 4.81
CA LEU A 60 1.73 12.54 5.58
C LEU A 60 0.22 12.64 5.32
N ASP A 61 -0.30 13.85 5.08
CA ASP A 61 -1.71 14.04 4.78
C ASP A 61 -2.08 13.46 3.42
N LEU A 62 -1.25 13.65 2.39
CA LEU A 62 -1.44 13.03 1.08
C LEU A 62 -1.44 11.49 1.17
N LEU A 63 -0.50 10.92 1.92
CA LEU A 63 -0.45 9.47 2.14
C LEU A 63 -1.70 8.96 2.86
N ARG A 64 -2.19 9.71 3.85
CA ARG A 64 -3.45 9.39 4.54
C ARG A 64 -4.63 9.41 3.57
N GLN A 65 -4.78 10.45 2.76
CA GLN A 65 -5.85 10.55 1.77
C GLN A 65 -5.84 9.38 0.77
N CYS A 66 -4.65 8.98 0.31
CA CYS A 66 -4.51 7.80 -0.58
C CYS A 66 -4.94 6.52 0.14
N THR A 67 -4.53 6.34 1.39
CA THR A 67 -4.87 5.15 2.19
C THR A 67 -6.36 5.09 2.47
N ASP A 68 -6.97 6.21 2.86
CA ASP A 68 -8.41 6.31 3.14
C ASP A 68 -9.23 5.96 1.89
N HIS A 69 -8.81 6.44 0.72
CA HIS A 69 -9.47 6.09 -0.54
C HIS A 69 -9.38 4.60 -0.85
N LEU A 70 -8.19 3.99 -0.72
CA LEU A 70 -8.01 2.56 -0.98
C LEU A 70 -8.80 1.69 0.00
N VAL A 71 -8.86 2.09 1.26
CA VAL A 71 -9.68 1.41 2.28
C VAL A 71 -11.16 1.51 1.95
N GLU A 72 -11.64 2.67 1.52
CA GLU A 72 -13.04 2.85 1.16
C GLU A 72 -13.41 2.07 -0.10
N LEU A 73 -12.52 2.05 -1.10
CA LEU A 73 -12.67 1.22 -2.29
C LEU A 73 -12.75 -0.26 -1.92
N LEU A 74 -11.85 -0.75 -1.05
CA LEU A 74 -11.85 -2.14 -0.58
C LEU A 74 -13.14 -2.47 0.17
N LYS A 75 -13.61 -1.60 1.07
CA LYS A 75 -14.88 -1.77 1.80
C LYS A 75 -16.05 -1.87 0.83
N THR A 76 -16.13 -0.94 -0.12
CA THR A 76 -17.20 -0.91 -1.12
C THR A 76 -17.24 -2.20 -1.92
N LEU A 77 -16.08 -2.66 -2.43
CA LEU A 77 -15.99 -3.91 -3.18
C LEU A 77 -16.35 -5.13 -2.31
N SER A 78 -15.91 -5.15 -1.05
CA SER A 78 -16.21 -6.24 -0.12
C SER A 78 -17.70 -6.38 0.20
N ALA A 79 -18.45 -5.27 0.20
CA ALA A 79 -19.89 -5.28 0.45
C ALA A 79 -20.70 -5.97 -0.66
N HIS A 80 -20.11 -6.15 -1.84
CA HIS A 80 -20.73 -6.83 -2.98
C HIS A 80 -20.36 -8.31 -3.08
N LEU A 81 -19.57 -8.83 -2.14
CA LEU A 81 -19.05 -10.20 -2.16
C LEU A 81 -19.52 -10.96 -0.90
N PRO A 82 -19.67 -12.30 -0.98
CA PRO A 82 -19.99 -13.10 0.19
C PRO A 82 -18.96 -12.93 1.32
N ALA A 83 -19.42 -12.64 2.53
CA ALA A 83 -18.56 -12.34 3.68
C ALA A 83 -17.50 -13.42 3.94
N TYR A 84 -17.87 -14.70 3.84
CA TYR A 84 -16.95 -15.81 4.07
C TYR A 84 -15.79 -15.86 3.07
N LEU A 85 -15.99 -15.40 1.82
CA LEU A 85 -14.93 -15.32 0.82
C LEU A 85 -13.98 -14.17 1.12
N ILE A 86 -14.53 -13.03 1.55
CA ILE A 86 -13.74 -11.86 1.93
C ILE A 86 -12.88 -12.15 3.16
N GLU A 87 -13.46 -12.74 4.21
CA GLU A 87 -12.73 -13.09 5.43
C GLU A 87 -11.54 -14.00 5.15
N GLU A 88 -11.73 -14.99 4.26
CA GLU A 88 -10.69 -15.92 3.85
C GLU A 88 -9.61 -15.22 3.00
N ALA A 89 -10.01 -14.43 2.01
CA ALA A 89 -9.08 -13.70 1.14
C ALA A 89 -8.26 -12.63 1.88
N LEU A 90 -8.82 -11.99 2.92
CA LEU A 90 -8.11 -10.98 3.71
C LEU A 90 -7.09 -11.57 4.69
N GLN A 91 -7.15 -12.88 4.99
CA GLN A 91 -6.14 -13.55 5.83
C GLN A 91 -4.80 -13.69 5.12
N ASP A 92 -4.82 -14.00 3.82
CA ASP A 92 -3.61 -14.14 2.98
C ASP A 92 -3.90 -13.62 1.55
N PRO A 93 -3.81 -12.30 1.32
CA PRO A 93 -4.20 -11.71 0.05
C PRO A 93 -3.14 -11.96 -1.02
N THR A 94 -3.33 -13.03 -1.80
CA THR A 94 -2.49 -13.35 -2.96
C THR A 94 -3.25 -13.04 -4.27
N PRO A 95 -2.76 -12.10 -5.11
CA PRO A 95 -3.40 -11.80 -6.38
C PRO A 95 -3.54 -13.03 -7.29
N GLY A 96 -4.73 -13.26 -7.82
CA GLY A 96 -5.01 -14.36 -8.74
C GLY A 96 -5.09 -15.74 -8.10
N GLN A 97 -4.94 -15.84 -6.77
CA GLN A 97 -5.20 -17.09 -6.07
C GLN A 97 -6.69 -17.43 -6.16
N THR A 98 -6.97 -18.67 -6.55
CA THR A 98 -8.33 -19.22 -6.59
C THR A 98 -8.39 -20.43 -5.67
N GLY A 99 -9.54 -20.58 -5.00
CA GLY A 99 -9.78 -21.64 -4.04
C GLY A 99 -11.28 -21.90 -3.91
N GLY A 100 -11.63 -22.83 -3.04
CA GLY A 100 -13.02 -23.12 -2.73
C GLY A 100 -13.11 -24.08 -1.57
N ARG A 101 -14.20 -24.01 -0.82
CA ARG A 101 -14.52 -24.96 0.24
C ARG A 101 -15.80 -25.71 -0.13
N PHE A 102 -15.86 -26.98 0.27
CA PHE A 102 -17.15 -27.65 0.32
C PHE A 102 -17.92 -27.13 1.54
N VAL A 103 -19.17 -26.75 1.33
CA VAL A 103 -20.10 -26.36 2.38
C VAL A 103 -21.23 -27.36 2.43
N ASP A 104 -21.61 -27.78 3.63
CA ASP A 104 -22.81 -28.58 3.88
C ASP A 104 -23.90 -27.68 4.46
N GLY A 105 -25.11 -27.75 3.91
CA GLY A 105 -26.20 -26.85 4.28
C GLY A 105 -27.40 -26.94 3.34
N ALA A 106 -28.48 -26.25 3.72
CA ALA A 106 -29.68 -26.15 2.90
C ALA A 106 -29.58 -24.97 1.92
N LEU A 107 -29.98 -25.19 0.67
CA LEU A 107 -30.12 -24.13 -0.33
C LEU A 107 -31.52 -23.54 -0.25
N LEU A 108 -31.62 -22.23 0.02
CA LEU A 108 -32.88 -21.49 -0.01
C LEU A 108 -32.99 -20.72 -1.32
N PHE A 109 -34.12 -20.91 -2.03
CA PHE A 109 -34.48 -20.12 -3.19
C PHE A 109 -35.73 -19.31 -2.83
N ALA A 110 -35.65 -17.99 -2.96
CA ALA A 110 -36.77 -17.08 -2.77
C ALA A 110 -36.72 -16.01 -3.85
N ASP A 111 -37.86 -15.76 -4.48
CA ASP A 111 -38.05 -14.70 -5.48
C ASP A 111 -39.27 -13.86 -5.09
N ILE A 112 -39.27 -12.60 -5.51
CA ILE A 112 -40.38 -11.67 -5.26
C ILE A 112 -41.31 -11.69 -6.49
N SER A 113 -42.59 -12.06 -6.26
CA SER A 113 -43.65 -12.11 -7.28
C SER A 113 -44.13 -10.73 -7.72
#